data_AF-A0A6P4YZU0-F1
#
_entry.id   AF-A0A6P4YZU0-F1
#
_cell.length_a   1.000
_cell.length_b   1.000
_cell.length_c   1.000
_cell.angle_alpha   90.00
_cell.angle_beta   90.00
_cell.angle_gamma   90.00
#
_symmetry.space_group_name_H-M   'P 1'
#
loop_
_entity.id
_entity.type
_entity.pdbx_description
1 polymer ?
#
loop_
_entity_poly.entity_id
_entity_poly.type
_entity_poly.pdbx_seq_one_letter_code
_entity_poly.pdbx_strand_id
1 'polypeptide(L)'
;MSYLTYILLVITAIGLVDAESGLNAKQKSLITILAESRRVKWDAGEEYAIGELMRDVAEGVDPDKEDEEMKLGVERFADQVEKLSDEERGKVMKVFRQNLGKDETQTLFQDASSLAKEEDKKLNALKKDLGLQVDERKAFKELISDVIKGSDAEGEVETEKLSMAKAEEKVEKLTEDDKNRLRAMLASRYGEEQVKRIFNTAETIEKEEEDKDQDLVENTEKEEVPEDLTNQEDGDLIGPEEEDLIGQEEEDLTNQDEDNQANQQ
;
A
#
# COMPACT_ATOMS: atom_id res chain seq x y z
N MET A 1 -16.21 19.01 40.59
CA MET A 1 -16.90 19.00 39.28
C MET A 1 -17.34 17.58 39.01
N SER A 2 -18.60 17.34 38.64
CA SER A 2 -19.09 15.97 38.41
C SER A 2 -18.55 15.46 37.07
N TYR A 3 -18.35 14.15 36.97
CA TYR A 3 -17.91 13.48 35.74
C TYR A 3 -18.79 13.85 34.52
N LEU A 4 -20.07 14.09 34.77
CA LEU A 4 -21.04 14.61 33.80
C LEU A 4 -20.70 16.01 33.28
N THR A 5 -20.12 16.89 34.10
CA THR A 5 -19.75 18.24 33.66
C THR A 5 -18.50 18.22 32.78
N TYR A 6 -17.60 17.24 32.97
CA TYR A 6 -16.40 17.07 32.14
C TYR A 6 -16.76 16.48 30.77
N ILE A 7 -17.65 15.48 30.74
CA ILE A 7 -18.18 14.91 29.49
C ILE A 7 -18.91 15.97 28.68
N LEU A 8 -19.75 16.80 29.31
CA LEU A 8 -20.46 17.86 28.58
C LEU A 8 -19.53 18.91 27.97
N LEU A 9 -18.41 19.22 28.64
CA LEU A 9 -17.45 20.25 28.23
C LEU A 9 -16.49 19.75 27.14
N VAL A 10 -16.19 18.45 27.15
CA VAL A 10 -15.48 17.76 26.06
C VAL A 10 -16.38 17.68 24.81
N ILE A 11 -17.69 17.39 24.97
CA ILE A 11 -18.65 17.37 23.86
C ILE A 11 -18.81 18.77 23.21
N THR A 12 -18.82 19.86 23.98
CA THR A 12 -18.87 21.22 23.40
C THR A 12 -17.55 21.67 22.78
N ALA A 13 -16.40 21.17 23.25
CA ALA A 13 -15.10 21.50 22.66
C ALA A 13 -14.84 20.74 21.34
N ILE A 14 -15.40 19.54 21.18
CA ILE A 14 -15.28 18.71 19.96
C ILE A 14 -16.18 19.22 18.82
N GLY A 15 -17.31 19.88 19.14
CA GLY A 15 -18.18 20.52 18.13
C GLY A 15 -17.58 21.70 17.36
N LEU A 16 -16.30 22.04 17.60
CA LEU A 16 -15.57 23.12 16.93
C LEU A 16 -14.51 22.63 15.92
N VAL A 17 -14.29 21.31 15.81
CA VAL A 17 -13.40 20.71 14.80
C VAL A 17 -14.27 19.97 13.78
N ASP A 18 -15.21 20.66 13.12
CA ASP A 18 -16.30 19.92 12.48
C ASP A 18 -16.99 20.62 11.31
N ALA A 19 -16.26 20.80 10.21
CA ALA A 19 -16.83 21.29 8.95
C ALA A 19 -16.50 20.46 7.70
N GLU A 20 -15.65 19.43 7.76
CA GLU A 20 -15.16 18.77 6.54
C GLU A 20 -15.59 17.29 6.38
N SER A 21 -16.07 16.61 7.43
CA SER A 21 -16.31 15.15 7.34
C SER A 21 -17.64 14.74 6.71
N GLY A 22 -18.56 15.64 6.38
CA GLY A 22 -19.89 15.31 5.82
C GLY A 22 -20.83 14.51 6.76
N LEU A 23 -20.32 14.03 7.89
CA LEU A 23 -21.00 13.16 8.83
C LEU A 23 -22.07 13.90 9.66
N ASN A 24 -23.23 13.26 9.85
CA ASN A 24 -24.25 13.76 10.76
C ASN A 24 -23.88 13.48 12.24
N ALA A 25 -24.55 14.19 13.16
CA ALA A 25 -24.23 14.12 14.59
C ALA A 25 -24.33 12.70 15.20
N LYS A 26 -25.19 11.83 14.65
CA LYS A 26 -25.30 10.44 15.11
C LYS A 26 -24.09 9.61 14.65
N GLN A 27 -23.67 9.78 13.39
CA GLN A 27 -22.50 9.07 12.85
C GLN A 27 -21.22 9.48 13.60
N LYS A 28 -21.03 10.77 13.83
CA LYS A 28 -19.90 11.29 14.62
C LYS A 28 -19.91 10.75 16.05
N SER A 29 -21.07 10.72 16.69
CA SER A 29 -21.20 10.14 18.02
C SER A 29 -20.83 8.66 18.04
N LEU A 30 -21.15 7.91 16.98
CA LEU A 30 -20.83 6.50 16.88
C LEU A 30 -19.32 6.27 16.68
N ILE A 31 -18.67 7.02 15.77
CA ILE A 31 -17.21 6.99 15.61
C ILE A 31 -16.50 7.36 16.92
N THR A 32 -16.97 8.42 17.58
CA THR A 32 -16.45 8.85 18.89
C THR A 32 -16.57 7.73 19.93
N ILE A 33 -17.73 7.07 20.02
CA ILE A 33 -17.93 5.95 20.96
C ILE A 33 -16.99 4.79 20.62
N LEU A 34 -16.73 4.51 19.35
CA LEU A 34 -15.80 3.46 18.95
C LEU A 34 -14.35 3.81 19.33
N ALA A 35 -13.92 5.05 19.06
CA ALA A 35 -12.60 5.56 19.41
C ALA A 35 -12.37 5.62 20.93
N GLU A 36 -13.39 6.00 21.71
CA GLU A 36 -13.31 6.07 23.17
C GLU A 36 -13.40 4.69 23.84
N SER A 37 -14.19 3.77 23.27
CA SER A 37 -14.46 2.48 23.90
C SER A 37 -13.30 1.53 23.82
N ARG A 38 -12.42 1.64 22.82
CA ARG A 38 -11.30 0.73 22.61
C ARG A 38 -10.17 1.37 21.85
N ARG A 39 -8.97 0.84 22.06
CA ARG A 39 -7.67 1.17 21.44
C ARG A 39 -7.63 1.15 19.89
N VAL A 40 -8.77 1.09 19.24
CA VAL A 40 -8.97 1.22 17.80
C VAL A 40 -8.77 2.71 17.49
N LYS A 41 -7.61 3.04 16.89
CA LYS A 41 -7.35 4.38 16.41
C LYS A 41 -7.82 4.44 14.98
N TRP A 42 -8.82 5.29 14.75
CA TRP A 42 -9.35 5.57 13.44
C TRP A 42 -8.48 6.65 12.81
N ASP A 43 -8.05 6.44 11.57
CA ASP A 43 -7.56 7.53 10.75
C ASP A 43 -8.71 8.23 10.02
N ALA A 44 -8.44 9.44 9.51
CA ALA A 44 -9.46 10.25 8.85
C ALA A 44 -10.09 9.55 7.64
N GLY A 45 -9.33 8.70 6.94
CA GLY A 45 -9.83 7.93 5.80
C GLY A 45 -10.77 6.81 6.23
N GLU A 46 -10.48 6.13 7.34
CA GLU A 46 -11.39 5.12 7.91
C GLU A 46 -12.69 5.76 8.44
N GLU A 47 -12.60 6.93 9.07
CA GLU A 47 -13.78 7.67 9.52
C GLU A 47 -14.65 8.13 8.35
N TYR A 48 -14.02 8.66 7.30
CA TYR A 48 -14.68 9.04 6.05
C TYR A 48 -15.38 7.83 5.41
N ALA A 49 -14.64 6.74 5.18
CA ALA A 49 -15.14 5.55 4.51
C ALA A 49 -16.35 4.93 5.22
N ILE A 50 -16.32 4.85 6.55
CA ILE A 50 -17.46 4.33 7.32
C ILE A 50 -18.64 5.30 7.32
N GLY A 51 -18.35 6.60 7.28
CA GLY A 51 -19.36 7.61 7.10
C GLY A 51 -20.13 7.49 5.79
N GLU A 52 -19.41 7.35 4.69
CA GLU A 52 -19.98 7.17 3.36
C GLU A 52 -20.72 5.84 3.28
N LEU A 53 -20.13 4.73 3.74
CA LEU A 53 -20.78 3.42 3.71
C LEU A 53 -22.11 3.42 4.50
N MET A 54 -22.17 4.14 5.62
CA MET A 54 -23.43 4.34 6.36
C MET A 54 -24.46 5.13 5.57
N ARG A 55 -24.04 6.14 4.80
CA ARG A 55 -24.92 6.92 3.93
C ARG A 55 -25.44 6.04 2.81
N ASP A 56 -24.58 5.26 2.18
CA ASP A 56 -24.93 4.41 1.03
C ASP A 56 -25.95 3.34 1.42
N VAL A 57 -25.75 2.69 2.58
CA VAL A 57 -26.74 1.75 3.14
C VAL A 57 -28.08 2.43 3.42
N ALA A 58 -28.07 3.67 3.93
CA ALA A 58 -29.30 4.41 4.22
C ALA A 58 -30.04 4.85 2.94
N GLU A 59 -29.31 5.12 1.87
CA GLU A 59 -29.85 5.55 0.57
C GLU A 59 -30.12 4.38 -0.39
N GLY A 60 -29.67 3.17 -0.06
CA GLY A 60 -29.73 2.00 -0.93
C GLY A 60 -28.79 2.12 -2.14
N VAL A 61 -27.70 2.86 -1.99
CA VAL A 61 -26.65 3.00 -2.99
C VAL A 61 -25.70 1.82 -2.88
N ASP A 62 -25.22 1.36 -4.03
CA ASP A 62 -24.31 0.23 -4.18
C ASP A 62 -22.86 0.70 -3.89
N PRO A 63 -22.24 0.26 -2.78
CA PRO A 63 -20.95 0.78 -2.36
C PRO A 63 -19.78 0.29 -3.23
N ASP A 64 -20.02 -0.67 -4.14
CA ASP A 64 -19.01 -1.11 -5.11
C ASP A 64 -18.65 -0.01 -6.13
N LYS A 65 -19.44 1.05 -6.22
CA LYS A 65 -19.24 2.19 -7.14
C LYS A 65 -18.49 3.35 -6.52
N GLU A 66 -18.16 3.26 -5.25
CA GLU A 66 -17.40 4.28 -4.54
C GLU A 66 -15.93 4.32 -5.01
N ASP A 67 -15.25 5.41 -4.67
CA ASP A 67 -13.85 5.60 -5.03
C ASP A 67 -12.91 4.66 -4.23
N GLU A 68 -11.66 4.59 -4.67
CA GLU A 68 -10.65 3.70 -4.09
C GLU A 68 -10.25 4.09 -2.66
N GLU A 69 -10.34 5.38 -2.30
CA GLU A 69 -10.04 5.84 -0.94
C GLU A 69 -11.07 5.30 0.06
N MET A 70 -12.36 5.40 -0.32
CA MET A 70 -13.48 4.84 0.43
C MET A 70 -13.36 3.32 0.59
N LYS A 71 -13.10 2.59 -0.50
CA LYS A 71 -12.92 1.12 -0.48
C LYS A 71 -11.76 0.67 0.40
N LEU A 72 -10.61 1.34 0.31
CA LEU A 72 -9.44 1.06 1.15
C LEU A 72 -9.70 1.42 2.63
N GLY A 73 -10.50 2.44 2.91
CA GLY A 73 -10.93 2.76 4.27
C GLY A 73 -11.87 1.70 4.85
N VAL A 74 -12.80 1.17 4.05
CA VAL A 74 -13.69 0.07 4.44
C VAL A 74 -12.92 -1.23 4.70
N GLU A 75 -11.93 -1.56 3.86
CA GLU A 75 -11.05 -2.72 4.06
C GLU A 75 -10.32 -2.63 5.40
N ARG A 76 -9.68 -1.50 5.69
CA ARG A 76 -8.96 -1.29 6.95
C ARG A 76 -9.88 -1.33 8.16
N PHE A 77 -11.08 -0.74 8.05
CA PHE A 77 -12.10 -0.88 9.09
C PHE A 77 -12.44 -2.35 9.36
N ALA A 78 -12.70 -3.12 8.30
CA ALA A 78 -13.07 -4.52 8.42
C ALA A 78 -11.94 -5.33 9.09
N ASP A 79 -10.69 -5.09 8.70
CA ASP A 79 -9.50 -5.72 9.29
C ASP A 79 -9.33 -5.32 10.77
N GLN A 80 -9.53 -4.04 11.12
CA GLN A 80 -9.51 -3.60 12.51
C GLN A 80 -10.60 -4.27 13.35
N VAL A 81 -11.83 -4.39 12.82
CA VAL A 81 -12.94 -5.07 13.50
C VAL A 81 -12.70 -6.57 13.62
N GLU A 82 -12.08 -7.20 12.63
CA GLU A 82 -11.78 -8.63 12.65
C GLU A 82 -10.72 -8.98 13.71
N LYS A 83 -9.77 -8.08 13.95
CA LYS A 83 -8.73 -8.21 15.00
C LYS A 83 -9.28 -8.05 16.42
N LEU A 84 -10.51 -7.57 16.59
CA LEU A 84 -11.17 -7.46 17.89
C LEU A 84 -11.58 -8.85 18.41
N SER A 85 -11.52 -9.06 19.74
CA SER A 85 -12.08 -10.30 20.30
C SER A 85 -13.61 -10.34 20.13
N ASP A 86 -14.22 -11.52 20.26
CA ASP A 86 -15.67 -11.70 20.10
C ASP A 86 -16.51 -10.78 20.99
N GLU A 87 -16.09 -10.62 22.25
CA GLU A 87 -16.73 -9.68 23.18
C GLU A 87 -16.63 -8.24 22.66
N GLU A 88 -15.51 -7.93 22.02
CA GLU A 88 -15.23 -6.59 21.55
C GLU A 88 -16.04 -6.21 20.32
N ARG A 89 -15.98 -7.07 19.32
CA ARG A 89 -16.81 -7.02 18.12
C ARG A 89 -18.31 -7.01 18.45
N GLY A 90 -18.73 -7.77 19.47
CA GLY A 90 -20.10 -7.74 19.97
C GLY A 90 -20.53 -6.37 20.50
N LYS A 91 -19.64 -5.63 21.18
CA LYS A 91 -19.92 -4.25 21.63
C LYS A 91 -19.99 -3.28 20.46
N VAL A 92 -19.06 -3.38 19.51
CA VAL A 92 -19.09 -2.57 18.26
C VAL A 92 -20.43 -2.77 17.55
N MET A 93 -20.77 -4.02 17.22
CA MET A 93 -22.05 -4.38 16.60
C MET A 93 -23.26 -3.87 17.38
N LYS A 94 -23.23 -3.91 18.72
CA LYS A 94 -24.31 -3.37 19.55
C LYS A 94 -24.47 -1.86 19.40
N VAL A 95 -23.37 -1.10 19.35
CA VAL A 95 -23.40 0.36 19.15
C VAL A 95 -23.99 0.70 17.78
N PHE A 96 -23.58 0.00 16.71
CA PHE A 96 -24.17 0.19 15.39
C PHE A 96 -25.67 -0.15 15.38
N ARG A 97 -26.07 -1.30 15.95
CA ARG A 97 -27.50 -1.68 16.04
C ARG A 97 -28.35 -0.66 16.79
N GLN A 98 -27.80 -0.03 17.82
CA GLN A 98 -28.50 1.00 18.59
C GLN A 98 -28.70 2.30 17.82
N ASN A 99 -27.83 2.61 16.86
CA ASN A 99 -27.84 3.88 16.13
C ASN A 99 -28.48 3.77 14.74
N LEU A 100 -28.23 2.68 14.02
CA LEU A 100 -28.68 2.46 12.65
C LEU A 100 -29.92 1.59 12.56
N GLY A 101 -30.10 0.67 13.51
CA GLY A 101 -31.08 -0.41 13.39
C GLY A 101 -30.40 -1.75 13.11
N LYS A 102 -31.15 -2.84 13.35
CA LYS A 102 -30.60 -4.20 13.25
C LYS A 102 -30.27 -4.59 11.81
N ASP A 103 -31.16 -4.26 10.89
CA ASP A 103 -31.10 -4.70 9.50
C ASP A 103 -30.06 -3.87 8.72
N GLU A 104 -30.04 -2.56 8.96
CA GLU A 104 -29.04 -1.63 8.42
C GLU A 104 -27.64 -1.97 8.90
N THR A 105 -27.48 -2.28 10.20
CA THR A 105 -26.18 -2.74 10.73
C THR A 105 -25.76 -4.05 10.09
N GLN A 106 -26.67 -5.01 9.94
CA GLN A 106 -26.32 -6.28 9.32
C GLN A 106 -25.86 -6.09 7.87
N THR A 107 -26.56 -5.25 7.11
CA THR A 107 -26.23 -4.90 5.72
C THR A 107 -24.86 -4.23 5.66
N LEU A 108 -24.63 -3.18 6.48
CA LEU A 108 -23.36 -2.46 6.56
C LEU A 108 -22.15 -3.39 6.76
N PHE A 109 -22.22 -4.31 7.73
CA PHE A 109 -21.10 -5.23 8.00
C PHE A 109 -20.96 -6.32 6.94
N GLN A 110 -22.03 -6.71 6.25
CA GLN A 110 -21.96 -7.63 5.11
C GLN A 110 -21.29 -6.97 3.90
N ASP A 111 -21.67 -5.73 3.60
CA ASP A 111 -21.09 -4.94 2.51
C ASP A 111 -19.62 -4.63 2.81
N ALA A 112 -19.32 -4.16 4.03
CA ALA A 112 -17.94 -3.93 4.46
C ALA A 112 -17.07 -5.19 4.36
N SER A 113 -17.59 -6.35 4.76
CA SER A 113 -16.85 -7.61 4.66
C SER A 113 -16.65 -8.06 3.22
N SER A 114 -17.59 -7.78 2.32
CA SER A 114 -17.51 -8.13 0.91
C SER A 114 -16.48 -7.25 0.20
N LEU A 115 -16.55 -5.93 0.41
CA LEU A 115 -15.58 -4.95 -0.07
C LEU A 115 -14.17 -5.27 0.42
N ALA A 116 -13.99 -5.54 1.72
CA ALA A 116 -12.69 -5.88 2.28
C ALA A 116 -12.05 -7.11 1.63
N LYS A 117 -12.85 -8.14 1.30
CA LYS A 117 -12.36 -9.34 0.61
C LYS A 117 -12.00 -9.08 -0.85
N GLU A 118 -12.72 -8.19 -1.52
CA GLU A 118 -12.38 -7.79 -2.88
C GLU A 118 -11.09 -6.97 -2.89
N GLU A 119 -10.97 -6.01 -1.98
CA GLU A 119 -9.77 -5.18 -1.85
C GLU A 119 -8.55 -5.98 -1.41
N ASP A 120 -8.68 -6.95 -0.50
CA ASP A 120 -7.55 -7.83 -0.16
C ASP A 120 -7.04 -8.61 -1.39
N LYS A 121 -7.95 -9.11 -2.25
CA LYS A 121 -7.54 -9.76 -3.52
C LYS A 121 -6.81 -8.80 -4.45
N LYS A 122 -7.32 -7.58 -4.60
CA LYS A 122 -6.71 -6.51 -5.42
C LYS A 122 -5.34 -6.10 -4.87
N LEU A 123 -5.21 -5.94 -3.56
CA LEU A 123 -3.94 -5.62 -2.91
C LEU A 123 -2.92 -6.76 -3.07
N ASN A 124 -3.37 -8.01 -3.01
CA ASN A 124 -2.49 -9.15 -3.23
C ASN A 124 -2.08 -9.30 -4.71
N ALA A 125 -2.96 -8.95 -5.66
CA ALA A 125 -2.59 -8.82 -7.07
C ALA A 125 -1.57 -7.69 -7.27
N LEU A 126 -1.83 -6.49 -6.73
CA LEU A 126 -0.92 -5.34 -6.79
C LEU A 126 0.47 -5.69 -6.24
N LYS A 127 0.56 -6.38 -5.09
CA LYS A 127 1.85 -6.83 -4.52
C LYS A 127 2.60 -7.78 -5.45
N LYS A 128 1.88 -8.64 -6.17
CA LYS A 128 2.46 -9.58 -7.13
C LYS A 128 2.95 -8.84 -8.38
N ASP A 129 2.16 -7.91 -8.89
CA ASP A 129 2.46 -7.13 -10.10
C ASP A 129 3.62 -6.16 -9.86
N LEU A 130 3.68 -5.55 -8.67
CA LEU A 130 4.84 -4.75 -8.23
C LEU A 130 6.13 -5.58 -8.19
N GLY A 131 6.06 -6.87 -7.82
CA GLY A 131 7.20 -7.78 -7.92
C GLY A 131 8.50 -7.30 -7.27
N LEU A 132 8.40 -6.48 -6.21
CA LEU A 132 9.57 -5.90 -5.56
C LEU A 132 10.40 -6.97 -4.86
N GLN A 133 11.68 -7.02 -5.20
CA GLN A 133 12.71 -7.82 -4.55
C GLN A 133 12.93 -7.33 -3.11
N VAL A 134 13.65 -8.11 -2.31
CA VAL A 134 13.80 -7.85 -0.87
C VAL A 134 14.55 -6.53 -0.61
N ASP A 135 15.60 -6.27 -1.38
CA ASP A 135 16.41 -5.06 -1.40
C ASP A 135 15.63 -3.85 -1.93
N GLU A 136 14.95 -3.98 -3.07
CA GLU A 136 14.07 -2.92 -3.61
C GLU A 136 12.97 -2.52 -2.62
N ARG A 137 12.33 -3.51 -1.97
CA ARG A 137 11.31 -3.26 -0.94
C ARG A 137 11.89 -2.57 0.29
N LYS A 138 13.11 -2.94 0.68
CA LYS A 138 13.81 -2.31 1.80
C LYS A 138 14.16 -0.86 1.45
N ALA A 139 14.68 -0.62 0.25
CA ALA A 139 15.04 0.69 -0.26
C ALA A 139 13.81 1.61 -0.36
N PHE A 140 12.70 1.12 -0.95
CA PHE A 140 11.45 1.85 -1.01
C PHE A 140 10.88 2.19 0.38
N LYS A 141 11.03 1.28 1.35
CA LYS A 141 10.63 1.54 2.74
C LYS A 141 11.51 2.60 3.41
N GLU A 142 12.80 2.62 3.12
CA GLU A 142 13.71 3.64 3.64
C GLU A 142 13.40 5.01 3.03
N LEU A 143 13.18 5.08 1.71
CA LEU A 143 12.68 6.28 1.04
C LEU A 143 11.43 6.86 1.72
N ILE A 144 10.43 6.03 1.99
CA ILE A 144 9.22 6.45 2.73
C ILE A 144 9.60 7.01 4.12
N SER A 145 10.47 6.31 4.84
CA SER A 145 10.95 6.69 6.16
C SER A 145 11.65 8.04 6.16
N ASP A 146 12.53 8.29 5.18
CA ASP A 146 13.28 9.52 5.04
C ASP A 146 12.40 10.70 4.68
N VAL A 147 11.51 10.54 3.70
CA VAL A 147 10.58 11.60 3.31
C VAL A 147 9.70 12.01 4.49
N ILE A 148 9.19 11.04 5.27
CA ILE A 148 8.37 11.31 6.46
C ILE A 148 9.16 12.06 7.54
N LYS A 149 10.42 11.69 7.75
CA LYS A 149 11.31 12.36 8.72
C LYS A 149 11.83 13.71 8.21
N GLY A 150 11.68 14.00 6.92
CA GLY A 150 12.32 15.13 6.25
C GLY A 150 13.83 14.97 6.11
N SER A 151 14.31 13.72 6.12
CA SER A 151 15.69 13.37 5.76
C SER A 151 15.89 13.50 4.25
N ASP A 152 17.13 13.67 3.83
CA ASP A 152 17.51 13.73 2.43
C ASP A 152 17.73 12.32 1.86
N ALA A 153 16.71 11.76 1.20
CA ALA A 153 16.79 10.47 0.53
C ALA A 153 17.66 10.50 -0.74
N GLU A 154 17.90 11.69 -1.31
CA GLU A 154 18.80 11.86 -2.47
C GLU A 154 20.28 11.81 -2.03
N GLY A 155 20.55 11.83 -0.73
CA GLY A 155 21.89 11.67 -0.17
C GLY A 155 22.31 10.22 0.08
N GLU A 156 21.44 9.25 -0.23
CA GLU A 156 21.67 7.84 0.09
C GLU A 156 22.79 7.19 -0.72
N VAL A 157 23.30 6.06 -0.21
CA VAL A 157 24.35 5.29 -0.86
C VAL A 157 23.88 4.78 -2.22
N GLU A 158 24.76 4.82 -3.24
CA GLU A 158 24.46 4.46 -4.63
C GLU A 158 23.67 3.15 -4.81
N THR A 159 24.00 2.11 -4.04
CA THR A 159 23.30 0.82 -4.11
C THR A 159 21.83 0.90 -3.69
N GLU A 160 21.52 1.80 -2.74
CA GLU A 160 20.16 2.03 -2.28
C GLU A 160 19.41 2.90 -3.31
N LYS A 161 20.04 3.93 -3.88
CA LYS A 161 19.48 4.71 -4.99
C LYS A 161 19.09 3.84 -6.18
N LEU A 162 19.99 2.97 -6.64
CA LEU A 162 19.70 2.03 -7.73
C LEU A 162 18.51 1.11 -7.40
N SER A 163 18.37 0.70 -6.14
CA SER A 163 17.26 -0.13 -5.68
C SER A 163 15.95 0.66 -5.60
N MET A 164 16.01 1.96 -5.26
CA MET A 164 14.86 2.87 -5.30
C MET A 164 14.42 3.15 -6.75
N ALA A 165 15.37 3.44 -7.65
CA ALA A 165 15.11 3.65 -9.07
C ALA A 165 14.41 2.43 -9.70
N LYS A 166 14.92 1.21 -9.46
CA LYS A 166 14.25 -0.03 -9.92
C LYS A 166 12.86 -0.23 -9.32
N ALA A 167 12.64 0.21 -8.08
CA ALA A 167 11.32 0.14 -7.48
C ALA A 167 10.36 1.12 -8.16
N GLU A 168 10.80 2.34 -8.48
CA GLU A 168 10.01 3.31 -9.22
C GLU A 168 9.72 2.85 -10.64
N GLU A 169 10.71 2.31 -11.37
CA GLU A 169 10.51 1.75 -12.72
C GLU A 169 9.41 0.67 -12.73
N LYS A 170 9.32 -0.13 -11.66
CA LYS A 170 8.26 -1.14 -11.48
C LYS A 170 6.91 -0.51 -11.17
N VAL A 171 6.89 0.55 -10.37
CA VAL A 171 5.69 1.37 -10.14
C VAL A 171 5.21 1.98 -11.45
N GLU A 172 6.11 2.50 -12.30
CA GLU A 172 5.77 3.11 -13.58
C GLU A 172 5.08 2.14 -14.55
N LYS A 173 5.45 0.86 -14.47
CA LYS A 173 4.87 -0.22 -15.28
C LYS A 173 3.49 -0.68 -14.82
N LEU A 174 3.01 -0.24 -13.66
CA LEU A 174 1.66 -0.54 -13.19
C LEU A 174 0.59 0.13 -14.06
N THR A 175 -0.62 -0.44 -14.03
CA THR A 175 -1.80 0.21 -14.60
C THR A 175 -2.12 1.50 -13.84
N GLU A 176 -2.82 2.45 -14.48
CA GLU A 176 -3.19 3.71 -13.81
C GLU A 176 -4.07 3.45 -12.58
N ASP A 177 -4.96 2.46 -12.64
CA ASP A 177 -5.80 2.04 -11.51
C ASP A 177 -4.93 1.51 -10.35
N ASP A 178 -3.92 0.70 -10.65
CA ASP A 178 -3.00 0.15 -9.65
C ASP A 178 -2.06 1.22 -9.05
N LYS A 179 -1.61 2.19 -9.85
CA LYS A 179 -0.86 3.36 -9.37
C LYS A 179 -1.71 4.18 -8.40
N ASN A 180 -2.97 4.44 -8.78
CA ASN A 180 -3.90 5.19 -7.92
C ASN A 180 -4.22 4.43 -6.63
N ARG A 181 -4.37 3.11 -6.70
CA ARG A 181 -4.54 2.27 -5.50
C ARG A 181 -3.30 2.28 -4.61
N LEU A 182 -2.10 2.18 -5.17
CA LEU A 182 -0.84 2.28 -4.43
C LEU A 182 -0.71 3.65 -3.73
N ARG A 183 -1.03 4.74 -4.46
CA ARG A 183 -1.06 6.11 -3.91
C ARG A 183 -2.06 6.22 -2.76
N ALA A 184 -3.30 5.79 -2.95
CA ALA A 184 -4.34 5.84 -1.93
C ALA A 184 -3.94 5.01 -0.69
N MET A 185 -3.35 3.83 -0.87
CA MET A 185 -2.85 3.00 0.23
C MET A 185 -1.75 3.70 1.05
N LEU A 186 -0.82 4.39 0.38
CA LEU A 186 0.21 5.16 1.06
C LEU A 186 -0.39 6.42 1.71
N ALA A 187 -1.32 7.09 1.04
CA ALA A 187 -1.87 8.38 1.45
C ALA A 187 -2.69 8.21 2.71
N SER A 188 -3.37 7.08 2.82
CA SER A 188 -4.11 6.74 4.00
C SER A 188 -3.24 6.52 5.25
N ARG A 189 -1.99 6.10 5.08
CA ARG A 189 -1.05 5.86 6.19
C ARG A 189 -0.23 7.10 6.55
N TYR A 190 0.13 7.89 5.54
CA TYR A 190 1.14 8.94 5.67
C TYR A 190 0.61 10.35 5.35
N GLY A 191 -0.56 10.46 4.72
CA GLY A 191 -1.14 11.69 4.21
C GLY A 191 -0.74 11.98 2.76
N GLU A 192 -1.66 12.56 1.98
CA GLU A 192 -1.49 12.92 0.56
C GLU A 192 -0.20 13.72 0.29
N GLU A 193 0.09 14.72 1.11
CA GLU A 193 1.28 15.57 0.96
C GLU A 193 2.61 14.83 1.19
N GLN A 194 2.61 13.76 2.01
CA GLN A 194 3.81 12.93 2.18
C GLN A 194 3.96 12.00 1.00
N VAL A 195 2.87 11.41 0.52
CA VAL A 195 2.89 10.49 -0.62
C VAL A 195 3.31 11.18 -1.89
N LYS A 196 2.79 12.37 -2.15
CA LYS A 196 3.23 13.19 -3.27
C LYS A 196 4.75 13.44 -3.24
N ARG A 197 5.31 13.70 -2.05
CA ARG A 197 6.77 13.85 -1.89
C ARG A 197 7.51 12.53 -2.13
N ILE A 198 7.00 11.41 -1.63
CA ILE A 198 7.59 10.09 -1.85
C ILE A 198 7.73 9.80 -3.35
N PHE A 199 6.65 9.94 -4.12
CA PHE A 199 6.68 9.68 -5.57
C PHE A 199 7.55 10.69 -6.33
N ASN A 200 7.48 11.97 -5.98
CA ASN A 200 8.35 12.97 -6.62
C ASN A 200 9.84 12.70 -6.37
N THR A 201 10.21 12.30 -5.15
CA THR A 201 11.60 11.96 -4.83
C THR A 201 12.03 10.66 -5.51
N ALA A 202 11.15 9.66 -5.59
CA ALA A 202 11.42 8.42 -6.33
C ALA A 202 11.69 8.70 -7.82
N GLU A 203 10.84 9.51 -8.46
CA GLU A 203 10.98 9.93 -9.86
C GLU A 203 12.27 10.73 -10.10
N THR A 204 12.68 11.60 -9.15
CA THR A 204 13.96 12.30 -9.23
C THR A 204 15.13 11.32 -9.19
N ILE A 205 15.12 10.37 -8.24
CA ILE A 205 16.20 9.37 -8.09
C ILE A 205 16.28 8.49 -9.35
N GLU A 206 15.16 8.06 -9.90
CA GLU A 206 15.13 7.27 -11.14
C GLU A 206 15.79 8.03 -12.29
N LYS A 207 15.42 9.29 -12.52
CA LYS A 207 16.02 10.11 -13.58
C LYS A 207 17.51 10.34 -13.39
N GLU A 208 17.95 10.60 -12.15
CA GLU A 208 19.37 10.75 -11.84
C GLU A 208 20.18 9.47 -12.16
N GLU A 209 19.60 8.29 -11.91
CA GLU A 209 20.24 7.02 -12.23
C GLU A 209 20.22 6.73 -13.75
N GLU A 210 19.13 7.05 -14.45
CA GLU A 210 19.06 6.94 -15.92
C GLU A 210 20.09 7.82 -16.63
N ASP A 211 20.27 9.06 -16.16
CA ASP A 211 21.24 10.00 -16.74
C ASP A 211 22.69 9.51 -16.55
N LYS A 212 23.01 8.90 -15.39
CA LYS A 212 24.33 8.29 -15.14
C LYS A 212 24.63 7.13 -16.08
N ASP A 213 23.64 6.28 -16.33
CA ASP A 213 23.79 5.15 -17.24
C ASP A 213 24.03 5.62 -18.69
N GLN A 214 23.35 6.70 -19.12
CA GLN A 214 23.57 7.28 -20.44
C GLN A 214 24.97 7.90 -20.60
N ASP A 215 25.47 8.62 -19.59
CA ASP A 215 26.82 9.19 -19.60
C ASP A 215 27.92 8.11 -19.66
N LEU A 216 27.68 6.93 -19.06
CA LEU A 216 28.60 5.79 -19.15
C LEU A 216 28.62 5.18 -20.55
N VAL A 217 27.46 5.05 -21.21
CA VAL A 217 27.37 4.54 -22.58
C VAL A 217 28.03 5.49 -23.57
N GLU A 218 27.79 6.81 -23.47
CA GLU A 218 28.34 7.80 -24.40
C GLU A 218 29.87 7.97 -24.27
N ASN A 219 30.43 7.71 -23.08
CA ASN A 219 31.88 7.72 -22.87
C ASN A 219 32.56 6.42 -23.34
N THR A 220 31.87 5.29 -23.29
CA THR A 220 32.41 4.00 -23.76
C THR A 220 32.43 3.94 -25.30
N GLU A 221 31.48 4.57 -26.00
CA GLU A 221 31.49 4.66 -27.46
C GLU A 221 32.54 5.63 -28.03
N LYS A 222 33.12 6.53 -27.21
CA LYS A 222 34.17 7.47 -27.64
C LYS A 222 35.59 6.91 -27.47
N GLU A 223 35.76 5.69 -26.95
CA GLU A 223 37.06 5.06 -26.66
C GLU A 223 37.41 3.85 -27.55
N GLU A 224 36.77 3.71 -28.72
CA GLU A 224 37.25 2.89 -29.85
C GLU A 224 37.44 3.82 -31.07
N VAL A 225 38.58 4.05 -31.74
CA VAL A 225 39.82 3.30 -31.98
C VAL A 225 40.91 4.33 -32.39
N PRO A 226 42.18 4.27 -31.92
CA PRO A 226 43.28 4.82 -32.70
C PRO A 226 43.62 3.83 -33.81
N GLU A 227 43.27 4.17 -35.05
CA GLU A 227 43.75 3.49 -36.25
C GLU A 227 45.27 3.64 -36.34
N ASP A 228 46.01 2.72 -35.71
CA ASP A 228 47.33 2.36 -36.18
C ASP A 228 47.73 1.01 -35.58
N LEU A 229 47.96 0.01 -36.43
CA LEU A 229 49.07 -0.94 -36.36
C LEU A 229 48.95 -1.99 -37.49
N THR A 230 49.65 -1.65 -38.56
CA THR A 230 50.33 -2.48 -39.57
C THR A 230 50.47 -4.01 -39.34
N ASN A 231 50.11 -4.77 -40.39
CA ASN A 231 50.72 -6.02 -40.95
C ASN A 231 51.68 -6.86 -40.07
N GLN A 232 51.40 -8.16 -39.90
CA GLN A 232 52.26 -9.26 -40.40
C GLN A 232 51.59 -10.65 -40.32
N GLU A 233 51.90 -11.47 -41.32
CA GLU A 233 51.34 -12.78 -41.71
C GLU A 233 51.78 -13.99 -40.85
N ASP A 234 50.98 -15.04 -41.02
CA ASP A 234 51.29 -16.50 -41.06
C ASP A 234 51.65 -17.29 -39.79
N GLY A 235 50.85 -18.34 -39.56
CA GLY A 235 51.22 -19.47 -38.70
C GLY A 235 50.07 -20.42 -38.37
N ASP A 236 49.74 -21.31 -39.31
CA ASP A 236 48.94 -22.54 -39.10
C ASP A 236 49.48 -23.41 -37.94
N LEU A 237 48.58 -24.15 -37.25
CA LEU A 237 48.68 -25.59 -36.90
C LEU A 237 47.78 -25.98 -35.68
N ILE A 238 46.84 -26.91 -35.93
CA ILE A 238 46.43 -28.10 -35.14
C ILE A 238 46.05 -27.88 -33.65
N GLY A 239 44.92 -28.31 -33.09
CA GLY A 239 43.90 -29.32 -33.42
C GLY A 239 42.87 -29.36 -32.25
N PRO A 240 41.87 -30.26 -32.28
CA PRO A 240 40.63 -30.11 -31.50
C PRO A 240 40.71 -30.81 -30.14
N GLU A 241 40.21 -30.18 -29.09
CA GLU A 241 39.68 -30.88 -27.92
C GLU A 241 38.34 -30.27 -27.53
N GLU A 242 37.32 -31.11 -27.72
CA GLU A 242 36.01 -31.05 -27.08
C GLU A 242 36.23 -31.08 -25.55
N GLU A 243 35.53 -30.25 -24.80
CA GLU A 243 34.96 -30.71 -23.53
C GLU A 243 33.74 -29.87 -23.18
N ASP A 244 32.64 -30.61 -23.06
CA ASP A 244 31.35 -30.24 -22.50
C ASP A 244 31.48 -29.48 -21.18
N LEU A 245 30.49 -28.63 -20.88
CA LEU A 245 29.80 -28.59 -19.58
C LEU A 245 28.63 -27.60 -19.65
N ILE A 246 27.50 -28.11 -20.11
CA ILE A 246 26.17 -27.57 -19.86
C ILE A 246 25.69 -28.20 -18.54
N GLY A 247 25.50 -27.39 -17.50
CA GLY A 247 24.57 -27.66 -16.39
C GLY A 247 23.66 -26.44 -16.32
N GLN A 248 22.36 -26.45 -16.61
CA GLN A 248 21.29 -27.31 -16.08
C GLN A 248 21.32 -27.42 -14.56
N GLU A 249 20.80 -26.39 -13.90
CA GLU A 249 20.01 -26.55 -12.68
C GLU A 249 18.62 -25.95 -12.94
N GLU A 250 17.70 -26.83 -13.36
CA GLU A 250 16.29 -26.72 -13.05
C GLU A 250 16.13 -27.26 -11.62
N GLU A 251 15.58 -26.48 -10.68
CA GLU A 251 14.94 -27.07 -9.51
C GLU A 251 13.50 -26.56 -9.36
N ASP A 252 12.66 -27.59 -9.22
CA ASP A 252 11.22 -27.67 -9.24
C ASP A 252 10.47 -26.77 -8.26
N LEU A 253 9.40 -26.20 -8.81
CA LEU A 253 8.17 -25.85 -8.10
C LEU A 253 7.40 -27.14 -7.78
N THR A 254 7.32 -27.55 -6.52
CA THR A 254 6.25 -28.47 -6.07
C THR A 254 5.37 -27.83 -5.02
N ASN A 255 4.14 -27.55 -5.48
CA ASN A 255 2.95 -27.40 -4.68
C ASN A 255 2.72 -28.63 -3.80
N GLN A 256 2.39 -28.42 -2.52
CA GLN A 256 1.53 -29.33 -1.76
C GLN A 256 0.49 -28.50 -1.01
N ASP A 257 -0.63 -28.26 -1.69
CA ASP A 257 -1.94 -28.25 -1.06
C ASP A 257 -2.23 -29.69 -0.61
N GLU A 258 -2.52 -29.89 0.66
CA GLU A 258 -3.42 -30.97 1.07
C GLU A 258 -4.15 -30.61 2.38
N ASP A 259 -5.46 -30.69 2.26
CA ASP A 259 -6.52 -30.56 3.25
C ASP A 259 -6.22 -31.14 4.64
N ASN A 260 -6.72 -30.45 5.68
CA ASN A 260 -7.44 -31.18 6.72
C ASN A 260 -8.51 -30.34 7.44
N GLN A 261 -9.73 -30.44 6.92
CA GLN A 261 -10.95 -30.28 7.70
C GLN A 261 -11.09 -31.45 8.67
N ALA A 262 -11.15 -31.19 9.98
CA ALA A 262 -12.04 -31.88 10.93
C ALA A 262 -11.70 -31.48 12.39
N ASN A 263 -12.52 -30.64 13.01
CA ASN A 263 -13.14 -31.01 14.28
C ASN A 263 -14.25 -30.03 14.66
N GLN A 264 -15.49 -30.45 14.41
CA GLN A 264 -16.65 -30.04 15.19
C GLN A 264 -16.83 -31.06 16.31
N GLN A 265 -16.71 -30.61 17.56
CA GLN A 265 -17.49 -31.07 18.71
C GLN A 265 -17.72 -29.90 19.66
#